data_AF-A0A9D9U7U7-F1
#
_entry.id   AF-A0A9D9U7U7-F1
#
_cell.length_a   1.000
_cell.length_b   1.000
_cell.length_c   1.000
_cell.angle_alpha   90.00
_cell.angle_beta   90.00
_cell.angle_gamma   90.00
#
_symmetry.space_group_name_H-M   'P 1'
#
loop_
_entity.id
_entity.type
_entity.pdbx_description
1 polymer ?
#
loop_
_entity_poly.entity_id
_entity_poly.type
_entity_poly.pdbx_seq_one_letter_code
_entity_poly.pdbx_strand_id
1 'polypeptide(L)'
;MPAMKDAQPRAILLSEYRVPAFLVSHIELHVTLGEETTRIRSRLTIARNPGCTEPGTALRLNGQALALVSLALNGAPLAAGDYSYDGEELCIASVPDRFVLESEVDLRPQDNTALEGLYRSRSMFCTQCEPEGFRRITFFPDRPDVLSLYSTTIVAERARFPVLLSNGNRVDGGELEDGRHWVRWEDPFPKPCYLFALVAGDLACVEDSFVTQSGRRVALRIFVEAKDLDKCDFAMRSLQQAMRWDEEVYGREYDLDVFMIVAVDDFNMGAMENKGLNIFNTSAVLANPEITTDASFLRIAAIVAHEYFHN
;
A
#
# COMPACT_ATOMS: atom_id res chain seq x y z
N MET A 1 12.16 -32.77 -2.51
CA MET A 1 10.98 -32.21 -3.21
C MET A 1 10.04 -31.70 -2.14
N PRO A 2 9.73 -30.40 -2.08
CA PRO A 2 8.72 -29.93 -1.14
C PRO A 2 7.39 -30.49 -1.61
N ALA A 3 6.66 -31.14 -0.70
CA ALA A 3 5.31 -31.61 -0.98
C ALA A 3 4.44 -30.39 -1.31
N MET A 4 3.94 -30.30 -2.55
CA MET A 4 2.81 -29.44 -2.85
C MET A 4 1.68 -29.86 -1.91
N LYS A 5 1.30 -28.96 -0.98
CA LYS A 5 0.03 -29.12 -0.27
C LYS A 5 -1.07 -28.91 -1.32
N ASP A 6 -1.57 -30.01 -1.89
CA ASP A 6 -2.83 -30.08 -2.63
C ASP A 6 -4.02 -29.89 -1.67
N ALA A 7 -4.03 -28.80 -0.90
CA ALA A 7 -5.21 -28.41 -0.14
C ALA A 7 -6.08 -27.55 -1.06
N GLN A 8 -7.21 -28.09 -1.51
CA GLN A 8 -8.21 -27.28 -2.19
C GLN A 8 -8.59 -26.07 -1.31
N PRO A 9 -8.76 -24.87 -1.90
CA PRO A 9 -9.19 -23.71 -1.14
C PRO A 9 -10.50 -24.03 -0.41
N ARG A 10 -10.50 -23.81 0.91
CA ARG A 10 -11.68 -24.01 1.76
C ARG A 10 -12.55 -22.77 1.69
N ALA A 11 -13.86 -22.96 1.55
CA ALA A 11 -14.81 -21.85 1.65
C ALA A 11 -14.72 -21.16 3.02
N ILE A 12 -14.59 -19.84 3.01
CA ILE A 12 -14.66 -18.98 4.19
C ILE A 12 -16.10 -18.48 4.29
N LEU A 13 -16.76 -18.68 5.44
CA LEU A 13 -18.18 -18.35 5.62
C LEU A 13 -18.34 -17.09 6.46
N LEU A 14 -19.24 -16.18 6.05
CA LEU A 14 -19.58 -14.97 6.82
C LEU A 14 -20.00 -15.30 8.26
N SER A 15 -20.72 -16.40 8.46
CA SER A 15 -21.16 -16.89 9.78
C SER A 15 -20.02 -17.32 10.70
N GLU A 16 -18.81 -17.56 10.16
CA GLU A 16 -17.62 -17.96 10.91
C GLU A 16 -16.75 -16.75 11.30
N TYR A 17 -17.18 -15.52 11.00
CA TYR A 17 -16.48 -14.32 11.41
C TYR A 17 -16.19 -14.33 12.92
N ARG A 18 -14.93 -14.06 13.26
CA ARG A 18 -14.46 -13.85 14.62
C ARG A 18 -13.68 -12.55 14.68
N VAL A 19 -13.96 -11.76 15.71
CA VAL A 19 -13.18 -10.57 16.07
C VAL A 19 -11.70 -10.96 16.20
N PRO A 20 -10.75 -10.18 15.64
CA PRO A 20 -9.34 -10.55 15.66
C PRO A 20 -8.83 -10.59 17.10
N ALA A 21 -8.01 -11.59 17.44
CA ALA A 21 -7.46 -11.74 18.80
C ALA A 21 -6.51 -10.60 19.19
N PHE A 22 -5.87 -9.98 18.20
CA PHE A 22 -4.93 -8.88 18.37
C PHE A 22 -5.28 -7.74 17.41
N LEU A 23 -5.00 -6.52 17.84
CA LEU A 23 -5.08 -5.31 17.03
C LEU A 23 -3.67 -4.75 16.86
N VAL A 24 -3.41 -4.16 15.70
CA VAL A 24 -2.19 -3.43 15.40
C VAL A 24 -2.55 -1.96 15.35
N SER A 25 -2.08 -1.15 16.30
CA SER A 25 -2.43 0.27 16.34
C SER A 25 -1.55 1.11 15.40
N HIS A 26 -0.31 0.68 15.19
CA HIS A 26 0.68 1.38 14.38
C HIS A 26 1.65 0.39 13.77
N ILE A 27 1.98 0.63 12.50
CA ILE A 27 3.01 -0.07 11.75
C ILE A 27 4.02 0.94 11.21
N GLU A 28 5.29 0.65 11.48
CA GLU A 28 6.42 1.35 10.87
C GLU A 28 7.07 0.43 9.85
N LEU A 29 7.18 0.88 8.61
CA LEU A 29 7.83 0.18 7.51
C LEU A 29 9.11 0.91 7.12
N HIS A 30 10.18 0.16 6.95
CA HIS A 30 11.39 0.62 6.29
C HIS A 30 11.70 -0.31 5.11
N VAL A 31 11.43 0.20 3.91
CA VAL A 31 11.51 -0.52 2.64
C VAL A 31 12.79 -0.11 1.93
N THR A 32 13.76 -1.01 1.84
CA THR A 32 14.97 -0.80 1.03
C THR A 32 14.82 -1.53 -0.28
N LEU A 33 14.52 -0.77 -1.33
CA LEU A 33 14.37 -1.28 -2.69
C LEU A 33 15.74 -1.59 -3.28
N GLY A 34 15.87 -2.81 -3.80
CA GLY A 34 17.04 -3.27 -4.51
C GLY A 34 16.64 -4.06 -5.75
N GLU A 35 17.58 -4.23 -6.67
CA GLU A 35 17.32 -4.87 -7.96
C GLU A 35 17.05 -6.38 -7.84
N GLU A 36 17.87 -7.07 -7.05
CA GLU A 36 17.73 -8.51 -6.81
C GLU A 36 16.88 -8.83 -5.60
N THR A 37 16.87 -7.94 -4.62
CA THR A 37 16.21 -8.17 -3.33
C THR A 37 15.75 -6.85 -2.76
N THR A 38 14.50 -6.84 -2.32
CA THR A 38 13.94 -5.76 -1.51
C THR A 38 13.89 -6.22 -0.06
N ARG A 39 14.49 -5.45 0.84
CA ARG A 39 14.50 -5.70 2.28
C ARG A 39 13.38 -4.90 2.94
N ILE A 40 12.46 -5.59 3.61
CA ILE A 40 11.41 -4.96 4.41
C ILE A 40 11.72 -5.16 5.87
N ARG A 41 11.83 -4.07 6.62
CA ARG A 41 11.76 -4.08 8.08
C ARG A 41 10.41 -3.54 8.50
N SER A 42 9.70 -4.27 9.33
CA SER A 42 8.44 -3.85 9.91
C SER A 42 8.52 -3.86 11.43
N ARG A 43 7.90 -2.86 12.06
CA ARG A 43 7.72 -2.76 13.49
C ARG A 43 6.24 -2.54 13.79
N LEU A 44 5.62 -3.51 14.43
CA LEU A 44 4.19 -3.54 14.74
C LEU A 44 3.99 -3.25 16.21
N THR A 45 3.17 -2.25 16.54
CA THR A 45 2.67 -2.03 17.91
C THR A 45 1.37 -2.78 18.08
N ILE A 46 1.40 -3.84 18.90
CA ILE A 46 0.32 -4.83 18.99
C ILE A 46 -0.26 -4.86 20.41
N ALA A 47 -1.59 -4.99 20.50
CA ALA A 47 -2.29 -5.26 21.74
C ALA A 47 -3.35 -6.35 21.55
N ARG A 48 -3.65 -7.09 22.62
CA ARG A 48 -4.85 -7.97 22.62
C ARG A 48 -6.10 -7.14 22.37
N ASN A 49 -6.98 -7.69 21.55
CA ASN A 49 -8.27 -7.07 21.28
C ASN A 49 -9.20 -7.28 22.48
N PRO A 50 -9.67 -6.23 23.17
CA PRO A 50 -10.59 -6.38 24.29
C PRO A 50 -11.95 -6.98 23.88
N GLY A 51 -12.30 -6.93 22.59
CA GLY A 51 -13.49 -7.59 22.05
C GLY A 51 -13.32 -9.09 21.81
N CYS A 52 -12.11 -9.63 21.90
CA CYS A 52 -11.86 -11.06 21.81
C CYS A 52 -11.95 -11.71 23.20
N THR A 53 -12.89 -12.63 23.38
CA THR A 53 -13.14 -13.31 24.66
C THR A 53 -12.41 -14.65 24.80
N GLU A 54 -11.67 -15.08 23.79
CA GLU A 54 -10.94 -16.35 23.80
C GLU A 54 -9.59 -16.22 24.53
N PRO A 55 -9.40 -16.89 25.68
CA PRO A 55 -8.15 -16.79 26.44
C PRO A 55 -7.02 -17.53 25.72
N GLY A 56 -5.79 -17.04 25.91
CA GLY A 56 -4.58 -17.78 25.48
C GLY A 56 -4.42 -17.90 23.96
N THR A 57 -4.97 -16.99 23.17
CA THR A 57 -4.79 -16.96 21.72
C THR A 57 -3.34 -16.63 21.36
N ALA A 58 -2.72 -17.53 20.60
CA ALA A 58 -1.44 -17.32 19.93
C ALA A 58 -1.55 -16.16 18.94
N LEU A 59 -0.46 -15.41 18.76
CA LEU A 59 -0.40 -14.41 17.70
C LEU A 59 -0.28 -15.14 16.36
N ARG A 60 -1.17 -14.85 15.42
CA ARG A 60 -1.15 -15.38 14.05
C ARG A 60 -1.10 -14.21 13.07
N LEU A 61 -0.13 -14.24 12.17
CA LEU A 61 0.10 -13.22 11.16
C LEU A 61 0.22 -13.88 9.80
N ASN A 62 -0.47 -13.34 8.80
CA ASN A 62 -0.34 -13.77 7.42
C ASN A 62 1.02 -13.34 6.89
N GLY A 63 1.68 -14.20 6.13
CA GLY A 63 2.92 -13.90 5.43
C GLY A 63 3.13 -14.94 4.33
N GLN A 64 3.08 -14.51 3.07
CA GLN A 64 3.22 -15.39 1.92
C GLN A 64 4.42 -15.00 1.07
N ALA A 65 5.18 -15.98 0.59
CA ALA A 65 6.36 -15.76 -0.25
C ALA A 65 7.40 -14.82 0.38
N LEU A 66 7.47 -14.80 1.72
CA LEU A 66 8.43 -14.02 2.48
C LEU A 66 9.63 -14.88 2.85
N ALA A 67 10.84 -14.43 2.52
CA ALA A 67 12.07 -14.99 3.06
C ALA A 67 12.38 -14.32 4.41
N LEU A 68 12.01 -14.98 5.51
CA LEU A 68 12.22 -14.45 6.86
C LEU A 68 13.72 -14.36 7.20
N VAL A 69 14.17 -13.16 7.58
CA VAL A 69 15.54 -12.87 8.00
C VAL A 69 15.67 -12.87 9.51
N SER A 70 14.80 -12.13 10.21
CA SER A 70 14.82 -12.07 11.68
C SER A 70 13.47 -11.68 12.27
N LEU A 71 13.22 -12.12 13.50
CA LEU A 71 12.10 -11.70 14.34
C LEU A 71 12.61 -11.26 15.71
N ALA A 72 12.00 -10.23 16.27
CA ALA A 72 12.21 -9.82 17.65
C ALA A 72 10.89 -9.41 18.32
N LEU A 73 10.76 -9.74 19.60
CA LEU A 73 9.63 -9.38 20.44
C LEU A 73 10.12 -8.46 21.55
N ASN A 74 9.63 -7.22 21.59
CA ASN A 74 10.09 -6.17 22.51
C ASN A 74 11.62 -5.97 22.47
N GLY A 75 12.22 -6.00 21.28
CA GLY A 75 13.67 -5.88 21.08
C GLY A 75 14.49 -7.13 21.43
N ALA A 76 13.88 -8.20 21.97
CA ALA A 76 14.54 -9.47 22.20
C ALA A 76 14.40 -10.37 20.95
N PRO A 77 15.50 -10.86 20.33
CA PRO A 77 15.43 -11.76 19.19
C PRO A 77 14.68 -13.05 19.53
N LEU A 78 13.83 -13.52 18.61
CA LEU A 78 13.16 -14.83 18.70
C LEU A 78 13.99 -15.89 17.97
N ALA A 79 14.27 -17.00 18.64
CA ALA A 79 14.90 -18.16 18.04
C ALA A 79 13.88 -18.99 17.24
N ALA A 80 14.35 -19.86 16.35
CA ALA A 80 13.49 -20.71 15.51
C ALA A 80 12.55 -21.65 16.30
N GLY A 81 12.79 -21.86 17.60
CA GLY A 81 11.90 -22.62 18.48
C GLY A 81 10.78 -21.81 19.13
N ASP A 82 10.84 -20.48 19.06
CA ASP A 82 9.89 -19.57 19.71
C ASP A 82 8.65 -19.28 18.83
N TYR A 83 8.73 -19.63 17.55
CA TYR A 83 7.68 -19.41 16.56
C TYR A 83 7.61 -20.57 15.55
N SER A 84 6.49 -20.65 14.82
CA SER A 84 6.37 -21.50 13.63
C SER A 84 5.97 -20.66 12.44
N TYR A 85 6.60 -20.89 11.29
CA TYR A 85 6.23 -20.28 10.02
C TYR A 85 6.18 -21.37 8.95
N ASP A 86 5.03 -21.55 8.32
CA ASP A 86 4.81 -22.62 7.33
C ASP A 86 4.83 -22.14 5.87
N GLY A 87 5.18 -20.87 5.66
CA GLY A 87 5.18 -20.23 4.34
C GLY A 87 3.92 -19.40 4.05
N GLU A 88 2.89 -19.49 4.90
CA GLU A 88 1.64 -18.73 4.77
C GLU A 88 1.25 -18.00 6.07
N GLU A 89 1.52 -18.61 7.23
CA GLU A 89 1.19 -18.04 8.54
C GLU A 89 2.37 -18.14 9.50
N LEU A 90 2.72 -17.01 10.12
CA LEU A 90 3.61 -16.93 11.28
C LEU A 90 2.78 -17.03 12.56
N CYS A 91 3.13 -17.98 13.43
CA CYS A 91 2.49 -18.19 14.71
C CYS A 91 3.49 -18.08 15.86
N ILE A 92 3.15 -17.26 16.87
CA ILE A 92 3.90 -17.14 18.13
C ILE A 92 2.96 -17.55 19.27
N ALA A 93 3.28 -18.68 19.92
CA ALA A 93 2.37 -19.34 20.84
C ALA A 93 2.01 -18.51 22.09
N SER A 94 2.99 -17.75 22.61
CA SER A 94 2.79 -16.93 23.81
C SER A 94 3.38 -15.55 23.59
N VAL A 95 2.54 -14.53 23.76
CA VAL A 95 2.91 -13.12 23.67
C VAL A 95 2.28 -12.34 24.83
N PRO A 96 2.91 -11.24 25.28
CA PRO A 96 2.31 -10.32 26.24
C PRO A 96 0.99 -9.71 25.73
N ASP A 97 0.24 -9.05 26.61
CA ASP A 97 -1.00 -8.37 26.21
C ASP A 97 -0.76 -7.13 25.36
N ARG A 98 0.42 -6.50 25.50
CA ARG A 98 0.90 -5.37 24.72
C ARG A 98 2.38 -5.56 24.44
N PHE A 99 2.76 -5.43 23.18
CA PHE A 99 4.13 -5.68 22.76
C PHE A 99 4.43 -5.03 21.42
N VAL A 100 5.72 -5.02 21.08
CA VAL A 100 6.22 -4.65 19.77
C VAL A 100 6.77 -5.90 19.11
N LEU A 101 6.32 -6.18 17.90
CA LEU A 101 6.91 -7.21 17.05
C LEU A 101 7.70 -6.55 15.93
N GLU A 102 8.96 -6.92 15.82
CA GLU A 102 9.84 -6.49 14.74
C GLU A 102 10.13 -7.67 13.84
N SER A 103 9.99 -7.47 12.53
CA SER A 103 10.34 -8.48 11.54
C SER A 103 11.18 -7.89 10.41
N GLU A 104 12.10 -8.70 9.91
CA GLU A 104 12.90 -8.40 8.72
C GLU A 104 12.69 -9.53 7.72
N VAL A 105 12.28 -9.18 6.50
CA VAL A 105 12.03 -10.13 5.40
C VAL A 105 12.66 -9.65 4.10
N ASP A 106 13.05 -10.60 3.27
CA ASP A 106 13.48 -10.41 1.90
C ASP A 106 12.38 -10.76 0.91
N LEU A 107 12.23 -9.91 -0.10
CA LEU A 107 11.34 -10.08 -1.25
C LEU A 107 12.14 -10.04 -2.55
N ARG A 108 11.60 -10.66 -3.61
CA ARG A 108 12.11 -10.57 -4.99
C ARG A 108 11.00 -10.02 -5.91
N PRO A 109 10.69 -8.70 -5.87
CA PRO A 109 9.55 -8.14 -6.61
C PRO A 109 9.64 -8.32 -8.13
N GLN A 110 10.86 -8.46 -8.67
CA GLN A 110 11.11 -8.74 -10.08
C GLN A 110 10.65 -10.13 -10.54
N ASP A 111 10.49 -11.08 -9.60
CA ASP A 111 10.01 -12.43 -9.87
C ASP A 111 8.50 -12.56 -9.58
N ASN A 112 7.85 -11.50 -9.09
CA ASN A 112 6.44 -11.51 -8.71
C ASN A 112 5.52 -11.28 -9.93
N THR A 113 5.25 -12.35 -10.68
CA THR A 113 4.37 -12.30 -11.86
C THR A 113 2.87 -12.30 -11.52
N ALA A 114 2.49 -12.40 -10.25
CA ALA A 114 1.09 -12.36 -9.82
C ALA A 114 0.53 -10.93 -9.77
N LEU A 115 1.41 -9.92 -9.71
CA LEU A 115 1.06 -8.50 -9.54
C LEU A 115 0.21 -8.24 -8.29
N GLU A 116 0.54 -8.94 -7.19
CA GLU A 116 -0.06 -8.81 -5.86
C GLU A 116 1.05 -8.64 -4.80
N GLY A 117 0.85 -7.77 -3.83
CA GLY A 117 1.89 -7.32 -2.93
C GLY A 117 2.81 -6.29 -3.60
N LEU A 118 4.12 -6.34 -3.32
CA LEU A 118 5.11 -5.52 -4.01
C LEU A 118 5.64 -6.26 -5.25
N TYR A 119 5.58 -5.61 -6.40
CA TYR A 119 6.06 -6.18 -7.67
C TYR A 119 6.70 -5.09 -8.53
N ARG A 120 7.24 -5.52 -9.67
CA ARG A 120 7.86 -4.65 -10.66
C ARG A 120 6.99 -4.55 -11.91
N SER A 121 6.48 -3.37 -12.24
CA SER A 121 5.91 -3.07 -13.56
C SER A 121 7.00 -2.38 -14.38
N ARG A 122 7.57 -3.10 -15.35
CA ARG A 122 8.71 -2.64 -16.16
C ARG A 122 9.87 -2.07 -15.32
N SER A 123 10.11 -0.77 -15.38
CA SER A 123 11.21 -0.09 -14.71
C SER A 123 10.88 0.31 -13.27
N MET A 124 9.60 0.35 -12.88
CA MET A 124 9.12 0.87 -11.60
C MET A 124 8.67 -0.23 -10.63
N PHE A 125 8.72 0.07 -9.34
CA PHE A 125 8.05 -0.71 -8.30
C PHE A 125 6.68 -0.11 -8.01
N CYS A 126 5.69 -0.98 -7.84
CA CYS A 126 4.36 -0.61 -7.37
C CYS A 126 3.76 -1.74 -6.53
N THR A 127 2.66 -1.43 -5.85
CA THR A 127 1.95 -2.38 -4.99
C THR A 127 0.51 -2.57 -5.43
N GLN A 128 -0.02 -3.77 -5.18
CA GLN A 128 -1.46 -4.05 -5.16
C GLN A 128 -1.77 -4.87 -3.92
N CYS A 129 -2.50 -4.30 -2.96
CA CYS A 129 -2.73 -4.95 -1.67
C CYS A 129 -4.15 -5.49 -1.52
N GLU A 130 -5.12 -5.05 -2.31
CA GLU A 130 -6.47 -5.63 -2.29
C GLU A 130 -6.55 -6.92 -3.10
N PRO A 131 -7.21 -7.98 -2.59
CA PRO A 131 -7.84 -8.06 -1.26
C PRO A 131 -6.87 -8.48 -0.14
N GLU A 132 -5.84 -9.25 -0.48
CA GLU A 132 -4.96 -9.95 0.48
C GLU A 132 -3.49 -9.93 0.02
N GLY A 133 -3.06 -8.84 -0.62
CA GLY A 133 -1.71 -8.69 -1.16
C GLY A 133 -0.70 -8.21 -0.13
N PHE A 134 -1.12 -7.58 0.97
CA PHE A 134 -0.18 -7.01 1.95
C PHE A 134 0.63 -8.09 2.68
N ARG A 135 0.07 -9.30 2.86
CA ARG A 135 0.81 -10.47 3.38
C ARG A 135 2.00 -10.90 2.51
N ARG A 136 2.10 -10.42 1.27
CA ARG A 136 3.28 -10.62 0.39
C ARG A 136 4.34 -9.53 0.52
N ILE A 137 4.17 -8.61 1.47
CA ILE A 137 5.13 -7.54 1.77
C ILE A 137 5.80 -7.78 3.12
N THR A 138 5.01 -8.09 4.16
CA THR A 138 5.50 -8.36 5.52
C THR A 138 4.49 -9.23 6.26
N PHE A 139 4.87 -9.75 7.42
CA PHE A 139 3.93 -10.36 8.35
C PHE A 139 2.93 -9.34 8.89
N PHE A 140 1.63 -9.62 8.78
CA PHE A 140 0.56 -8.74 9.25
C PHE A 140 -0.77 -9.53 9.45
N PRO A 141 -1.70 -9.13 10.33
CA PRO A 141 -3.06 -9.67 10.30
C PRO A 141 -3.80 -9.06 9.09
N ASP A 142 -3.65 -9.68 7.92
CA ASP A 142 -4.07 -9.15 6.63
C ASP A 142 -5.58 -9.32 6.43
N ARG A 143 -6.34 -8.51 7.18
CA ARG A 143 -7.81 -8.47 7.26
C ARG A 143 -8.30 -7.04 7.50
N PRO A 144 -9.45 -6.63 6.92
CA PRO A 144 -9.83 -5.22 6.83
C PRO A 144 -10.38 -4.60 8.13
N ASP A 145 -10.70 -5.40 9.13
CA ASP A 145 -11.15 -4.95 10.45
C ASP A 145 -9.99 -4.74 11.45
N VAL A 146 -8.73 -4.84 10.99
CA VAL A 146 -7.55 -4.35 11.71
C VAL A 146 -7.08 -3.06 11.04
N LEU A 147 -7.35 -1.93 11.71
CA LEU A 147 -6.98 -0.60 11.24
C LEU A 147 -5.72 -0.12 11.97
N SER A 148 -4.73 0.35 11.21
CA SER A 148 -3.45 0.83 11.75
C SER A 148 -3.08 2.19 11.19
N LEU A 149 -2.38 2.99 11.99
CA LEU A 149 -1.59 4.11 11.47
C LEU A 149 -0.37 3.56 10.72
N TYR A 150 0.07 4.25 9.67
CA TYR A 150 1.22 3.83 8.85
C TYR A 150 2.29 4.92 8.82
N SER A 151 3.53 4.51 9.08
CA SER A 151 4.72 5.30 8.81
C SER A 151 5.64 4.52 7.88
N THR A 152 5.87 5.04 6.67
CA THR A 152 6.60 4.32 5.62
C THR A 152 7.84 5.08 5.22
N THR A 153 9.01 4.50 5.45
CA THR A 153 10.28 5.00 4.93
C THR A 153 10.69 4.15 3.73
N ILE A 154 10.93 4.79 2.60
CA ILE A 154 11.37 4.13 1.37
C ILE A 154 12.79 4.57 1.09
N VAL A 155 13.68 3.63 0.80
CA VAL A 155 15.07 3.86 0.41
C VAL A 155 15.33 3.20 -0.93
N ALA A 156 15.90 3.93 -1.88
CA ALA A 156 16.21 3.42 -3.21
C ALA A 156 17.40 4.14 -3.86
N GLU A 157 17.96 3.57 -4.92
CA GLU A 157 18.98 4.23 -5.75
C GLU A 157 18.36 5.44 -6.48
N ARG A 158 18.86 6.64 -6.21
CA ARG A 158 18.24 7.89 -6.69
C ARG A 158 18.26 8.01 -8.21
N ALA A 159 19.33 7.55 -8.86
CA ALA A 159 19.47 7.63 -10.31
C ALA A 159 18.40 6.82 -11.06
N ARG A 160 17.90 5.73 -10.46
CA ARG A 160 16.90 4.85 -11.05
C ARG A 160 15.48 5.13 -10.56
N PHE A 161 15.37 5.56 -9.30
CA PHE A 161 14.08 5.74 -8.62
C PHE A 161 14.01 7.13 -7.98
N PRO A 162 14.08 8.22 -8.77
CA PRO A 162 14.08 9.58 -8.22
C PRO A 162 12.77 9.96 -7.52
N VAL A 163 11.67 9.23 -7.77
CA VAL A 163 10.36 9.44 -7.15
C VAL A 163 10.04 8.25 -6.24
N LEU A 164 9.82 8.52 -4.94
CA LEU A 164 9.43 7.55 -3.90
C LEU A 164 8.15 7.99 -3.19
N LEU A 165 7.06 7.25 -3.36
CA LEU A 165 5.72 7.61 -2.90
C LEU A 165 5.13 6.52 -1.99
N SER A 166 4.40 6.94 -0.96
CA SER A 166 3.50 6.09 -0.17
C SER A 166 2.30 6.93 0.27
N ASN A 167 1.36 6.34 1.01
CA ASN A 167 0.17 7.02 1.51
C ASN A 167 0.49 8.21 2.43
N GLY A 168 -0.42 9.18 2.51
CA GLY A 168 -0.35 10.29 3.45
C GLY A 168 0.59 11.40 2.99
N ASN A 169 1.30 11.99 3.95
CA ASN A 169 2.14 13.18 3.72
C ASN A 169 3.62 12.85 3.85
N ARG A 170 4.46 13.46 2.99
CA ARG A 170 5.91 13.43 3.15
C ARG A 170 6.31 14.25 4.38
N VAL A 171 6.89 13.59 5.38
CA VAL A 171 7.32 14.23 6.64
C VAL A 171 8.83 14.43 6.72
N ASP A 172 9.61 13.63 5.98
CA ASP A 172 11.07 13.73 5.99
C ASP A 172 11.67 13.14 4.71
N GLY A 173 12.96 13.34 4.49
CA GLY A 173 13.73 12.70 3.42
C GLY A 173 15.16 13.20 3.35
N GLY A 174 16.02 12.42 2.70
CA GLY A 174 17.42 12.76 2.59
C GLY A 174 18.17 11.91 1.57
N GLU A 175 19.45 12.22 1.41
CA GLU A 175 20.38 11.50 0.55
C GLU A 175 21.29 10.64 1.41
N LEU A 176 21.79 9.53 0.85
CA LEU A 176 22.77 8.63 1.46
C LEU A 176 24.09 8.70 0.68
N GLU A 177 25.20 8.43 1.37
CA GLU A 177 26.55 8.56 0.79
C GLU A 177 26.83 7.61 -0.38
N ASP A 178 26.04 6.54 -0.52
CA ASP A 178 26.19 5.51 -1.55
C ASP A 178 25.30 5.74 -2.79
N GLY A 179 24.79 6.95 -2.99
CA GLY A 179 23.97 7.31 -4.14
C GLY A 179 22.50 6.91 -4.02
N ARG A 180 22.10 6.35 -2.88
CA ARG A 180 20.70 6.16 -2.52
C ARG A 180 20.12 7.41 -1.92
N HIS A 181 18.80 7.48 -1.89
CA HIS A 181 18.05 8.49 -1.16
C HIS A 181 16.86 7.86 -0.45
N TRP A 182 16.18 8.62 0.39
CA TRP A 182 15.03 8.13 1.11
C TRP A 182 13.97 9.20 1.33
N VAL A 183 12.73 8.74 1.47
CA VAL A 183 11.57 9.59 1.79
C VAL A 183 10.74 8.88 2.86
N ARG A 184 10.30 9.63 3.87
CA ARG A 184 9.37 9.14 4.89
C ARG A 184 7.99 9.76 4.70
N TRP A 185 6.99 8.90 4.72
CA TRP A 185 5.58 9.21 4.60
C TRP A 185 4.83 8.81 5.87
N GLU A 186 3.89 9.64 6.29
CA GLU A 186 2.99 9.36 7.41
C GLU A 186 1.54 9.62 7.01
N ASP A 187 0.69 8.63 7.24
CA ASP A 187 -0.76 8.74 7.06
C ASP A 187 -1.43 8.84 8.43
N PRO A 188 -2.10 9.97 8.74
CA PRO A 188 -2.72 10.20 10.04
C PRO A 188 -4.03 9.41 10.23
N PHE A 189 -4.56 8.76 9.20
CA PHE A 189 -5.81 8.01 9.29
C PHE A 189 -5.54 6.50 9.47
N PRO A 190 -6.10 5.87 10.52
CA PRO A 190 -6.06 4.42 10.64
C PRO A 190 -6.75 3.76 9.45
N LYS A 191 -6.04 2.88 8.76
CA LYS A 191 -6.56 2.19 7.57
C LYS A 191 -6.24 0.70 7.62
N PRO A 192 -7.04 -0.14 6.94
CA PRO A 192 -6.66 -1.53 6.71
C PRO A 192 -5.49 -1.63 5.73
N CYS A 193 -4.76 -2.73 5.81
CA CYS A 193 -3.56 -2.97 5.01
C CYS A 193 -3.80 -3.07 3.50
N TYR A 194 -5.02 -3.39 3.05
CA TYR A 194 -5.34 -3.41 1.62
C TYR A 194 -5.26 -2.01 0.97
N LEU A 195 -5.38 -0.93 1.76
CA LEU A 195 -5.23 0.45 1.29
C LEU A 195 -3.77 0.95 1.31
N PHE A 196 -2.81 0.12 1.72
CA PHE A 196 -1.39 0.47 1.63
C PHE A 196 -0.95 0.57 0.16
N ALA A 197 -0.19 1.62 -0.14
CA ALA A 197 0.49 1.79 -1.41
C ALA A 197 1.96 2.20 -1.26
N LEU A 198 2.79 1.71 -2.17
CA LEU A 198 4.16 2.16 -2.39
C LEU A 198 4.43 2.19 -3.90
N VAL A 199 5.00 3.30 -4.36
CA VAL A 199 5.49 3.45 -5.74
C VAL A 199 6.91 4.00 -5.73
N ALA A 200 7.77 3.44 -6.60
CA ALA A 200 9.11 3.97 -6.83
C ALA A 200 9.51 3.85 -8.30
N GLY A 201 9.94 4.96 -8.91
CA GLY A 201 10.24 5.00 -10.34
C GLY A 201 10.84 6.33 -10.81
N ASP A 202 11.25 6.36 -12.08
CA ASP A 202 11.54 7.60 -12.81
C ASP A 202 10.24 8.08 -13.48
N LEU A 203 9.55 8.98 -12.78
CA LEU A 203 8.21 9.44 -13.13
C LEU A 203 8.21 10.96 -13.27
N ALA A 204 7.54 11.43 -14.32
CA ALA A 204 7.22 12.83 -14.46
C ALA A 204 5.94 13.14 -13.65
N CYS A 205 5.79 14.39 -13.22
CA CYS A 205 4.68 14.82 -12.38
C CYS A 205 3.93 15.99 -13.05
N VAL A 206 2.61 15.83 -13.21
CA VAL A 206 1.69 16.90 -13.57
C VAL A 206 1.01 17.37 -12.29
N GLU A 207 1.21 18.65 -11.96
CA GLU A 207 0.72 19.24 -10.71
C GLU A 207 -0.40 20.25 -10.96
N ASP A 208 -1.40 20.25 -10.08
CA ASP A 208 -2.42 21.29 -9.96
C ASP A 208 -2.84 21.39 -8.48
N SER A 209 -3.94 22.08 -8.20
CA SER A 209 -4.50 22.20 -6.86
C SER A 209 -6.02 22.26 -6.86
N PHE A 210 -6.60 21.95 -5.71
CA PHE A 210 -8.01 22.13 -5.42
C PHE A 210 -8.14 22.91 -4.10
N VAL A 211 -9.17 23.76 -3.99
CA VAL A 211 -9.49 24.47 -2.75
C VAL A 211 -10.84 23.96 -2.29
N THR A 212 -10.87 23.34 -1.11
CA THR A 212 -12.11 22.77 -0.55
C THR A 212 -13.09 23.87 -0.15
N GLN A 213 -14.36 23.51 0.07
CA GLN A 213 -15.40 24.46 0.50
C GLN A 213 -15.08 25.21 1.82
N SER A 214 -14.23 24.65 2.68
CA SER A 214 -13.72 25.21 3.94
C SER A 214 -12.41 26.00 3.76
N GLY A 215 -11.84 25.99 2.56
CA GLY A 215 -10.65 26.74 2.19
C GLY A 215 -9.32 25.98 2.32
N ARG A 216 -9.33 24.66 2.56
CA ARG A 216 -8.10 23.85 2.53
C ARG A 216 -7.58 23.80 1.10
N ARG A 217 -6.30 24.12 0.89
CA ARG A 217 -5.63 23.91 -0.39
C ARG A 217 -5.03 22.50 -0.45
N VAL A 218 -5.54 21.68 -1.36
CA VAL A 218 -5.06 20.32 -1.63
C VAL A 218 -4.15 20.36 -2.85
N ALA A 219 -2.94 19.80 -2.75
CA ALA A 219 -2.06 19.60 -3.90
C ALA A 219 -2.53 18.36 -4.68
N LEU A 220 -2.70 18.49 -6.00
CA LEU A 220 -3.06 17.38 -6.87
C LEU A 220 -1.86 16.99 -7.72
N ARG A 221 -1.52 15.70 -7.75
CA ARG A 221 -0.35 15.20 -8.48
C ARG A 221 -0.70 13.96 -9.28
N ILE A 222 -0.42 13.99 -10.57
CA ILE A 222 -0.50 12.82 -11.44
C ILE A 222 0.92 12.45 -11.88
N PHE A 223 1.35 11.24 -11.53
CA PHE A 223 2.65 10.70 -11.89
C PHE A 223 2.51 9.72 -13.05
N VAL A 224 3.36 9.90 -14.07
CA VAL A 224 3.35 9.12 -15.31
C VAL A 224 4.77 8.90 -15.82
N GLU A 225 4.96 7.91 -16.71
CA GLU A 225 6.17 7.85 -17.52
C GLU A 225 6.26 9.06 -18.48
N ALA A 226 7.48 9.51 -18.83
CA ALA A 226 7.68 10.71 -19.64
C ALA A 226 6.93 10.72 -20.99
N LYS A 227 6.68 9.53 -21.56
CA LYS A 227 5.95 9.34 -22.84
C LYS A 227 4.46 9.70 -22.77
N ASP A 228 3.93 9.91 -21.56
CA ASP A 228 2.49 10.04 -21.28
C ASP A 228 2.12 11.40 -20.66
N LEU A 229 3.09 12.31 -20.53
CA LEU A 229 2.91 13.65 -19.95
C LEU A 229 1.78 14.45 -20.60
N ASP A 230 1.61 14.32 -21.91
CA ASP A 230 0.62 15.04 -22.71
C ASP A 230 -0.81 14.49 -22.60
N LYS A 231 -1.03 13.47 -21.75
CA LYS A 231 -2.31 12.73 -21.64
C LYS A 231 -3.02 12.89 -20.30
N CYS A 232 -2.50 13.73 -19.40
CA CYS A 232 -2.96 13.86 -18.02
C CYS A 232 -4.08 14.90 -17.81
N ASP A 233 -4.23 15.85 -18.73
CA ASP A 233 -5.09 17.03 -18.57
C ASP A 233 -6.55 16.67 -18.25
N PHE A 234 -7.08 15.64 -18.91
CA PHE A 234 -8.47 15.21 -18.70
C PHE A 234 -8.67 14.54 -17.34
N ALA A 235 -7.71 13.74 -16.87
CA ALA A 235 -7.75 13.13 -15.55
C ALA A 235 -7.71 14.19 -14.45
N MET A 236 -6.82 15.18 -14.56
CA MET A 236 -6.72 16.27 -13.57
C MET A 236 -8.04 17.03 -13.43
N ARG A 237 -8.67 17.39 -14.55
CA ARG A 237 -9.99 18.03 -14.55
C ARG A 237 -11.08 17.12 -13.97
N SER A 238 -11.04 15.82 -14.29
CA SER A 238 -12.01 14.85 -13.76
C SER A 238 -11.90 14.72 -12.24
N LEU A 239 -10.67 14.70 -11.70
CA LEU A 239 -10.43 14.68 -10.26
C LEU A 239 -11.01 15.93 -9.58
N GLN A 240 -10.70 17.13 -10.09
CA GLN A 240 -11.25 18.38 -9.55
C GLN A 240 -12.79 18.43 -9.61
N GLN A 241 -13.39 17.88 -10.67
CA GLN A 241 -14.85 17.77 -10.79
C GLN A 241 -15.43 16.79 -9.78
N ALA A 242 -14.79 15.63 -9.57
CA ALA A 242 -15.21 14.65 -8.56
C ALA A 242 -15.14 15.25 -7.15
N MET A 243 -14.04 15.94 -6.81
CA MET A 243 -13.88 16.65 -5.53
C MET A 243 -14.99 17.66 -5.30
N ARG A 244 -15.24 18.54 -6.28
CA ARG A 244 -16.31 19.54 -6.17
C ARG A 244 -17.70 18.91 -6.07
N TRP A 245 -17.96 17.88 -6.85
CA TRP A 245 -19.25 17.21 -6.85
C TRP A 245 -19.55 16.56 -5.50
N ASP A 246 -18.55 15.93 -4.86
CA ASP A 246 -18.72 15.30 -3.54
C ASP A 246 -18.98 16.34 -2.44
N GLU A 247 -18.35 17.52 -2.52
CA GLU A 247 -18.67 18.66 -1.67
C GLU A 247 -20.10 19.17 -1.89
N GLU A 248 -20.50 19.41 -3.14
CA GLU A 248 -21.81 19.98 -3.48
C GLU A 248 -22.98 19.01 -3.19
N VAL A 249 -22.78 17.71 -3.39
CA VAL A 249 -23.84 16.70 -3.31
C VAL A 249 -23.88 15.98 -1.98
N TYR A 250 -22.72 15.59 -1.43
CA TYR A 250 -22.64 14.84 -0.18
C TYR A 250 -22.06 15.64 0.99
N GLY A 251 -21.54 16.84 0.76
CA GLY A 251 -20.92 17.67 1.80
C GLY A 251 -19.60 17.10 2.32
N ARG A 252 -18.86 16.35 1.49
CA ARG A 252 -17.62 15.68 1.88
C ARG A 252 -16.41 16.39 1.29
N GLU A 253 -15.51 16.83 2.17
CA GLU A 253 -14.22 17.40 1.77
C GLU A 253 -13.12 16.36 1.82
N TYR A 254 -12.10 16.53 0.97
CA TYR A 254 -10.87 15.76 1.07
C TYR A 254 -10.10 16.08 2.36
N ASP A 255 -9.48 15.05 2.94
CA ASP A 255 -9.00 15.04 4.32
C ASP A 255 -7.47 15.05 4.48
N LEU A 256 -6.72 14.98 3.37
CA LEU A 256 -5.24 15.09 3.33
C LEU A 256 -4.77 16.35 2.59
N ASP A 257 -3.46 16.61 2.63
CA ASP A 257 -2.83 17.80 2.02
C ASP A 257 -2.42 17.57 0.56
N VAL A 258 -2.28 16.31 0.15
CA VAL A 258 -1.92 15.90 -1.20
C VAL A 258 -2.78 14.72 -1.64
N PHE A 259 -3.29 14.79 -2.88
CA PHE A 259 -3.91 13.68 -3.58
C PHE A 259 -3.00 13.26 -4.74
N MET A 260 -2.54 12.02 -4.73
CA MET A 260 -1.63 11.51 -5.76
C MET A 260 -2.31 10.41 -6.58
N ILE A 261 -2.12 10.46 -7.89
CA ILE A 261 -2.47 9.39 -8.83
C ILE A 261 -1.18 8.94 -9.51
N VAL A 262 -0.97 7.63 -9.62
CA VAL A 262 0.12 7.05 -10.41
C VAL A 262 -0.50 6.22 -11.53
N ALA A 263 -0.15 6.53 -12.79
CA ALA A 263 -0.53 5.70 -13.92
C ALA A 263 0.56 4.66 -14.20
N VAL A 264 0.17 3.38 -14.24
CA VAL A 264 1.06 2.24 -14.51
C VAL A 264 0.53 1.40 -15.66
N ASP A 265 1.43 0.83 -16.47
CA ASP A 265 1.02 0.05 -17.64
C ASP A 265 0.55 -1.36 -17.27
N ASP A 266 1.26 -2.04 -16.36
CA ASP A 266 0.92 -3.40 -15.93
C ASP A 266 0.18 -3.35 -14.58
N PHE A 267 -1.15 -3.28 -14.64
CA PHE A 267 -2.04 -3.33 -13.47
C PHE A 267 -3.16 -4.32 -13.73
N ASN A 268 -3.33 -5.32 -12.84
CA ASN A 268 -4.39 -6.33 -12.98
C ASN A 268 -5.80 -5.73 -12.87
N MET A 269 -5.94 -4.68 -12.07
CA MET A 269 -7.21 -3.98 -11.85
C MET A 269 -7.29 -2.73 -12.74
N GLY A 270 -8.46 -2.08 -12.77
CA GLY A 270 -8.63 -0.81 -13.49
C GLY A 270 -7.92 0.33 -12.78
N ALA A 271 -8.23 0.51 -11.51
CA ALA A 271 -7.61 1.43 -10.58
C ALA A 271 -7.81 0.93 -9.15
N MET A 272 -7.19 1.60 -8.18
CA MET A 272 -7.24 1.23 -6.76
C MET A 272 -7.23 2.48 -5.88
N GLU A 273 -8.08 2.50 -4.86
CA GLU A 273 -8.37 3.65 -3.99
C GLU A 273 -7.38 3.87 -2.84
N ASN A 274 -6.12 3.44 -2.98
CA ASN A 274 -5.16 3.49 -1.86
C ASN A 274 -5.09 4.92 -1.29
N LYS A 275 -5.32 5.08 0.02
CA LYS A 275 -5.56 6.40 0.67
C LYS A 275 -4.49 7.43 0.29
N GLY A 276 -4.88 8.43 -0.50
CA GLY A 276 -4.03 9.54 -0.97
C GLY A 276 -2.96 9.19 -2.02
N LEU A 277 -2.87 7.95 -2.48
CA LEU A 277 -1.94 7.49 -3.51
C LEU A 277 -2.62 6.43 -4.41
N ASN A 278 -3.60 6.85 -5.18
CA ASN A 278 -4.34 5.93 -6.03
C ASN A 278 -3.45 5.43 -7.19
N ILE A 279 -3.55 4.15 -7.52
CA ILE A 279 -2.79 3.53 -8.62
C ILE A 279 -3.76 3.14 -9.72
N PHE A 280 -3.52 3.62 -10.93
CA PHE A 280 -4.39 3.42 -12.09
C PHE A 280 -3.66 2.67 -13.19
N ASN A 281 -4.38 1.81 -13.90
CA ASN A 281 -3.93 1.39 -15.22
C ASN A 281 -3.91 2.61 -16.16
N THR A 282 -2.89 2.75 -17.02
CA THR A 282 -2.82 3.87 -17.98
C THR A 282 -4.07 4.00 -18.85
N SER A 283 -4.71 2.88 -19.23
CA SER A 283 -5.97 2.86 -19.98
C SER A 283 -7.19 3.38 -19.22
N ALA A 284 -7.10 3.55 -17.89
CA ALA A 284 -8.17 4.02 -17.03
C ALA A 284 -8.03 5.50 -16.65
N VAL A 285 -6.90 6.14 -16.97
CA VAL A 285 -6.61 7.52 -16.54
C VAL A 285 -6.10 8.42 -17.67
N LEU A 286 -5.35 7.89 -18.64
CA LEU A 286 -4.74 8.72 -19.69
C LEU A 286 -5.66 8.89 -20.89
N ALA A 287 -5.74 10.11 -21.42
CA ALA A 287 -6.50 10.42 -22.62
C ALA A 287 -5.70 11.31 -23.56
N ASN A 288 -5.63 10.93 -24.84
CA ASN A 288 -5.12 11.78 -25.90
C ASN A 288 -6.30 12.33 -26.72
N PRO A 289 -6.51 13.65 -26.79
CA PRO A 289 -7.67 14.25 -27.45
C PRO A 289 -7.77 13.97 -28.96
N GLU A 290 -6.67 13.59 -29.61
CA GLU A 290 -6.67 13.27 -31.05
C GLU A 290 -7.21 11.86 -31.35
N ILE A 291 -7.17 10.95 -30.39
CA ILE A 291 -7.48 9.51 -30.60
C ILE A 291 -8.44 8.91 -29.57
N THR A 292 -8.63 9.54 -28.42
CA THR A 292 -9.53 9.05 -27.37
C THR A 292 -10.98 9.33 -27.75
N THR A 293 -11.81 8.29 -27.72
CA THR A 293 -13.25 8.41 -28.03
C THR A 293 -14.03 9.04 -26.88
N ASP A 294 -15.20 9.62 -27.17
CA ASP A 294 -16.09 10.17 -26.14
C ASP A 294 -16.45 9.15 -25.05
N ALA A 295 -16.70 7.89 -25.43
CA ALA A 295 -16.98 6.82 -24.48
C ALA A 295 -15.78 6.55 -23.56
N SER A 296 -14.55 6.63 -24.08
CA SER A 296 -13.33 6.48 -23.28
C SER A 296 -13.13 7.66 -22.34
N PHE A 297 -13.42 8.90 -22.77
CA PHE A 297 -13.40 10.07 -21.89
C PHE A 297 -14.39 9.92 -20.73
N LEU A 298 -15.63 9.52 -21.00
CA LEU A 298 -16.63 9.28 -19.95
C LEU A 298 -16.20 8.17 -18.98
N ARG A 299 -15.60 7.09 -19.50
CA ARG A 299 -15.07 6.01 -18.66
C ARG A 299 -13.95 6.51 -17.74
N ILE A 300 -13.00 7.29 -18.25
CA ILE A 300 -11.91 7.86 -17.43
C ILE A 300 -12.47 8.75 -16.33
N ALA A 301 -13.40 9.65 -16.67
CA ALA A 301 -14.04 10.52 -15.69
C ALA A 301 -14.77 9.71 -14.60
N ALA A 302 -15.49 8.66 -14.99
CA ALA A 302 -16.19 7.79 -14.06
C ALA A 302 -15.25 7.01 -13.13
N ILE A 303 -14.13 6.47 -13.64
CA ILE A 303 -13.17 5.73 -12.81
C ILE A 303 -12.43 6.69 -11.87
N VAL A 304 -11.93 7.82 -12.36
CA VAL A 304 -11.27 8.83 -11.49
C VAL A 304 -12.21 9.28 -10.36
N ALA A 305 -13.48 9.51 -10.68
CA ALA A 305 -14.48 9.85 -9.67
C ALA A 305 -14.75 8.68 -8.71
N HIS A 306 -14.89 7.46 -9.21
CA HIS A 306 -15.10 6.25 -8.39
C HIS A 306 -14.01 6.09 -7.33
N GLU A 307 -12.74 6.12 -7.75
CA GLU A 307 -11.62 5.97 -6.82
C GLU A 307 -11.49 7.14 -5.84
N TYR A 308 -11.91 8.35 -6.23
CA TYR A 308 -11.98 9.49 -5.32
C TYR A 308 -13.10 9.30 -4.28
N PHE A 309 -14.28 8.82 -4.68
CA PHE A 309 -15.43 8.64 -3.78
C PHE A 309 -15.26 7.51 -2.76
N HIS A 310 -14.27 6.63 -2.94
CA HIS A 310 -13.87 5.66 -1.93
C HIS A 310 -13.21 6.31 -0.69
N ASN A 311 -12.69 7.54 -0.82
CA ASN A 311 -11.99 8.28 0.24
C ASN A 311 -12.86 8.62 1.45
#